data_AF-A0A520HLH2-F1
#
_entry.id   AF-A0A520HLH2-F1
#
_cell.length_a   1.000
_cell.length_b   1.000
_cell.length_c   1.000
_cell.angle_alpha   90.00
_cell.angle_beta   90.00
_cell.angle_gamma   90.00
#
_symmetry.space_group_name_H-M   'P 1'
#
loop_
_entity.id
_entity.type
_entity.pdbx_description
1 polymer ?
#
loop_
_entity_poly.entity_id
_entity_poly.type
_entity_poly.pdbx_seq_one_letter_code
_entity_poly.pdbx_strand_id
1 'polypeptide(L)'
;MRPPREQLIWKALLVVDEAAAAACVAAMTRPSLALRFTLTFLYACGNGERWPYDSFWTAVRQPTPTDGRMCGRSTQVHSGLLAIIRNVGIDPQQPVLDALRARRGPPPTIRVRRIAGDLLLEDRRALEAAKERARKYHG
;
A
#
# COMPACT_ATOMS: atom_id res chain seq x y z
N MET A 1 6.42 30.75 -9.29
CA MET A 1 5.27 30.11 -9.95
C MET A 1 4.66 29.09 -8.98
N ARG A 2 3.36 29.16 -8.70
CA ARG A 2 2.67 28.21 -7.81
C ARG A 2 2.12 27.04 -8.64
N PRO A 3 2.28 25.78 -8.22
CA PRO A 3 1.72 24.65 -8.96
C PRO A 3 0.18 24.68 -8.91
N PRO A 4 -0.52 24.30 -10.00
CA PRO A 4 -1.97 24.18 -10.01
C PRO A 4 -2.44 23.08 -9.05
N ARG A 5 -3.66 23.25 -8.55
CA ARG A 5 -4.27 22.37 -7.53
C ARG A 5 -4.33 20.92 -8.01
N GLU A 6 -4.69 20.70 -9.26
CA GLU A 6 -4.83 19.39 -9.90
C GLU A 6 -3.50 18.65 -9.91
N GLN A 7 -2.40 19.37 -10.14
CA GLN A 7 -1.05 18.79 -10.10
C GLN A 7 -0.66 18.36 -8.68
N LEU A 8 -1.07 19.12 -7.65
CA LEU A 8 -0.83 18.76 -6.26
C LEU A 8 -1.66 17.54 -5.84
N ILE A 9 -2.93 17.46 -6.25
CA ILE A 9 -3.78 16.29 -6.04
C ILE A 9 -3.17 15.06 -6.71
N TRP A 10 -2.73 15.18 -7.96
CA TRP A 10 -2.08 14.08 -8.66
C TRP A 10 -0.84 13.56 -7.93
N LYS A 11 0.03 14.47 -7.47
CA LYS A 11 1.23 14.10 -6.69
C LYS A 11 0.86 13.44 -5.37
N ALA A 12 -0.17 13.93 -4.70
CA ALA A 12 -0.67 13.33 -3.47
C ALA A 12 -1.20 11.91 -3.71
N LEU A 13 -1.96 11.68 -4.79
CA LEU A 13 -2.44 10.35 -5.18
C LEU A 13 -1.30 9.37 -5.47
N LEU A 14 -0.18 9.82 -6.06
CA LEU A 14 1.00 8.98 -6.25
C LEU A 14 1.57 8.47 -4.91
N VAL A 15 1.63 9.32 -3.88
CA VAL A 15 2.09 8.91 -2.54
C VAL A 15 1.14 7.88 -1.91
N VAL A 16 -0.17 8.02 -2.11
CA VAL A 16 -1.17 7.05 -1.62
C VAL A 16 -1.04 5.72 -2.38
N ASP A 17 -0.88 5.74 -3.70
CA ASP A 17 -0.66 4.54 -4.53
C ASP A 17 0.68 3.85 -4.20
N GLU A 18 1.71 4.61 -3.84
CA GLU A 18 2.98 4.09 -3.32
C GLU A 18 2.80 3.36 -1.99
N ALA A 19 2.11 4.01 -1.04
CA ALA A 19 1.77 3.38 0.24
C ALA A 19 0.91 2.13 0.05
N ALA A 20 -0.01 2.15 -0.92
CA ALA A 20 -0.86 1.02 -1.25
C ALA A 20 -0.04 -0.17 -1.77
N ALA A 21 0.87 0.05 -2.72
CA ALA A 21 1.75 -1.00 -3.21
C ALA A 21 2.69 -1.52 -2.11
N ALA A 22 3.29 -0.63 -1.30
CA ALA A 22 4.13 -1.03 -0.18
C ALA A 22 3.35 -1.91 0.80
N ALA A 23 2.08 -1.57 1.08
CA ALA A 23 1.17 -2.39 1.88
C ALA A 23 0.70 -3.68 1.18
N CYS A 24 1.07 -3.96 -0.06
CA CYS A 24 0.84 -5.29 -0.66
C CYS A 24 2.05 -6.21 -0.47
N VAL A 25 3.27 -5.66 -0.43
CA VAL A 25 4.51 -6.44 -0.38
C VAL A 25 5.18 -6.49 0.99
N ALA A 26 5.01 -5.45 1.81
CA ALA A 26 5.66 -5.35 3.11
C ALA A 26 4.93 -6.15 4.18
N ALA A 27 5.66 -6.83 5.07
CA ALA A 27 5.12 -7.40 6.31
C ALA A 27 4.44 -6.32 7.19
N MET A 28 5.00 -5.11 7.16
CA MET A 28 4.46 -3.93 7.85
C MET A 28 4.96 -2.65 7.19
N THR A 29 4.04 -1.84 6.64
CA THR A 29 4.38 -0.49 6.20
C THR A 29 4.36 0.39 7.44
N ARG A 30 5.51 0.95 7.85
CA ARG A 30 5.51 1.97 8.91
C ARG A 30 4.82 3.21 8.36
N PRO A 31 3.67 3.62 8.91
CA PRO A 31 2.99 4.83 8.43
C PRO A 31 3.91 6.05 8.56
N SER A 32 4.21 6.72 7.44
CA SER A 32 5.08 7.90 7.42
C SER A 32 4.30 9.19 7.71
N LEU A 33 5.00 10.22 8.20
CA LEU A 33 4.43 11.56 8.36
C LEU A 33 3.93 12.11 7.00
N ALA A 34 4.67 11.82 5.93
CA ALA A 34 4.29 12.19 4.56
C ALA A 34 2.92 11.61 4.19
N LEU A 35 2.68 10.33 4.45
CA LEU A 35 1.38 9.71 4.15
C LEU A 35 0.24 10.36 4.95
N ARG A 36 0.45 10.65 6.25
CA ARG A 36 -0.55 11.35 7.07
C ARG A 36 -0.90 12.71 6.47
N PHE A 37 0.12 13.51 6.16
CA PHE A 37 -0.07 14.84 5.58
C PHE A 37 -0.81 14.75 4.24
N THR A 38 -0.43 13.81 3.38
CA THR A 38 -1.08 13.58 2.09
C THR A 38 -2.55 13.21 2.24
N LEU A 39 -2.90 12.30 3.17
CA LEU A 39 -4.30 11.93 3.42
C LEU A 39 -5.11 13.13 3.92
N THR A 40 -4.56 13.92 4.86
CA THR A 40 -5.21 15.15 5.35
C THR A 40 -5.41 16.17 4.23
N PHE A 41 -4.41 16.36 3.37
CA PHE A 41 -4.49 17.26 2.22
C PHE A 41 -5.57 16.82 1.23
N LEU A 42 -5.64 15.52 0.91
CA LEU A 42 -6.65 14.97 0.01
C LEU A 42 -8.05 15.07 0.63
N TYR A 43 -8.19 14.89 1.94
CA TYR A 43 -9.45 15.11 2.67
C TYR A 43 -9.91 16.57 2.55
N ALA A 44 -9.01 17.53 2.76
CA ALA A 44 -9.31 18.95 2.61
C ALA A 44 -9.68 19.34 1.16
N CYS A 45 -9.22 18.57 0.17
CA CYS A 45 -9.56 18.76 -1.24
C CYS A 45 -10.81 17.99 -1.69
N GLY A 46 -11.32 17.08 -0.87
CA GLY A 46 -12.41 16.17 -1.20
C GLY A 46 -13.79 16.75 -0.88
N ASN A 47 -14.79 15.88 -0.85
CA ASN A 47 -16.19 16.23 -0.58
C ASN A 47 -16.57 16.24 0.92
N GLY A 48 -15.59 16.08 1.81
CA GLY A 48 -15.79 16.06 3.26
C GLY A 48 -16.08 14.67 3.87
N GLU A 49 -16.16 13.61 3.07
CA GLU A 49 -16.30 12.26 3.62
C GLU A 49 -14.99 11.76 4.24
N ARG A 50 -15.04 11.41 5.52
CA ARG A 50 -13.84 10.96 6.25
C ARG A 50 -13.52 9.47 6.06
N TRP A 51 -14.53 8.65 5.82
CA TRP A 51 -14.42 7.18 5.82
C TRP A 51 -13.36 6.61 4.85
N PRO A 52 -13.12 7.15 3.63
CA PRO A 52 -12.13 6.59 2.71
C PRO A 52 -10.71 6.66 3.29
N TYR A 53 -10.40 7.80 3.92
CA TYR A 53 -9.09 8.10 4.49
C TYR A 53 -8.82 7.25 5.74
N ASP A 54 -9.80 7.12 6.63
CA ASP A 54 -9.69 6.29 7.84
C ASP A 54 -9.57 4.80 7.49
N SER A 55 -10.36 4.34 6.51
CA SER A 55 -10.33 2.95 6.04
C SER A 55 -9.00 2.62 5.40
N PHE A 56 -8.51 3.48 4.51
CA PHE A 56 -7.19 3.33 3.89
C PHE A 56 -6.08 3.32 4.95
N TRP A 57 -6.09 4.31 5.86
CA TRP A 57 -5.11 4.43 6.93
C TRP A 57 -5.06 3.21 7.84
N THR A 58 -6.22 2.66 8.17
CA THR A 58 -6.32 1.45 8.99
C THR A 58 -5.75 0.25 8.24
N ALA A 59 -6.11 0.07 6.97
CA ALA A 59 -5.67 -1.05 6.16
C ALA A 59 -4.15 -1.07 5.94
N VAL A 60 -3.52 0.07 5.66
CA VAL A 60 -2.05 0.13 5.45
C VAL A 60 -1.24 -0.10 6.74
N ARG A 61 -1.86 0.05 7.91
CA ARG A 61 -1.23 -0.18 9.22
C ARG A 61 -1.38 -1.61 9.73
N GLN A 62 -2.32 -2.37 9.18
CA GLN A 62 -2.53 -3.74 9.62
C GLN A 62 -1.31 -4.61 9.23
N PRO A 63 -0.78 -5.41 10.17
CA PRO A 63 0.28 -6.35 9.86
C PRO A 63 -0.20 -7.32 8.78
N THR A 64 0.71 -7.79 7.94
CA THR A 64 0.35 -8.80 6.94
C THR A 64 -0.04 -10.08 7.68
N PRO A 65 -1.23 -10.65 7.44
CA PRO A 65 -1.59 -11.91 8.07
C PRO A 65 -0.59 -12.99 7.65
N THR A 66 -0.04 -13.72 8.61
CA THR A 66 0.82 -14.90 8.40
C THR A 66 0.09 -16.05 7.68
N ASP A 67 -1.23 -16.00 7.68
CA ASP A 67 -2.09 -17.16 7.40
C ASP A 67 -2.51 -17.23 5.93
N GLY A 68 -1.83 -16.50 5.03
CA GLY A 68 -2.16 -16.46 3.60
C GLY A 68 -3.37 -15.59 3.23
N ARG A 69 -3.99 -14.91 4.20
CA ARG A 69 -5.07 -13.90 3.98
C ARG A 69 -4.58 -12.59 3.35
N MET A 70 -3.45 -12.61 2.62
CA MET A 70 -2.89 -11.45 1.93
C MET A 70 -3.91 -10.75 1.02
N CYS A 71 -4.86 -11.51 0.45
CA CYS A 71 -5.93 -10.96 -0.38
C CYS A 71 -6.79 -9.93 0.35
N GLY A 72 -7.10 -10.13 1.64
CA GLY A 72 -8.01 -9.24 2.38
C GLY A 72 -7.45 -7.84 2.58
N ARG A 73 -6.17 -7.72 2.97
CA ARG A 73 -5.52 -6.41 3.15
C ARG A 73 -5.37 -5.68 1.82
N SER A 74 -4.90 -6.38 0.78
CA SER A 74 -4.74 -5.80 -0.55
C SER A 74 -6.06 -5.28 -1.11
N THR A 75 -7.16 -6.03 -0.93
CA THR A 75 -8.50 -5.57 -1.31
C THR A 75 -8.92 -4.33 -0.53
N GLN A 76 -8.76 -4.32 0.80
CA GLN A 76 -9.14 -3.14 1.62
C GLN A 76 -8.36 -1.88 1.26
N VAL A 77 -7.04 -2.01 1.09
CA VAL A 77 -6.16 -0.91 0.66
C VAL A 77 -6.59 -0.41 -0.71
N HIS A 78 -6.85 -1.32 -1.66
CA HIS A 78 -7.27 -0.95 -3.00
C HIS A 78 -8.63 -0.25 -3.01
N SER A 79 -9.62 -0.78 -2.29
CA SER A 79 -10.93 -0.16 -2.14
C SER A 79 -10.85 1.24 -1.53
N GLY A 80 -10.01 1.42 -0.50
CA GLY A 80 -9.74 2.73 0.11
C GLY A 80 -9.12 3.72 -0.88
N LEU A 81 -8.13 3.28 -1.67
CA LEU A 81 -7.53 4.11 -2.73
C LEU A 81 -8.56 4.56 -3.77
N LEU A 82 -9.38 3.64 -4.29
CA LEU A 82 -10.42 3.98 -5.28
C LEU A 82 -11.44 4.97 -4.71
N ALA A 83 -11.80 4.82 -3.44
CA ALA A 83 -12.71 5.74 -2.77
C ALA A 83 -12.09 7.13 -2.61
N ILE A 84 -10.81 7.22 -2.25
CA ILE A 84 -10.07 8.50 -2.17
C ILE A 84 -10.00 9.18 -3.55
N ILE A 85 -9.71 8.43 -4.62
CA ILE A 85 -9.66 8.97 -5.99
C ILE A 85 -11.01 9.59 -6.38
N ARG A 86 -12.11 8.88 -6.12
CA ARG A 86 -13.47 9.41 -6.34
C ARG A 86 -13.75 10.64 -5.50
N ASN A 87 -13.34 10.63 -4.23
CA ASN A 87 -13.61 11.71 -3.29
C ASN A 87 -13.02 13.05 -3.73
N VAL A 88 -11.85 13.02 -4.39
CA VAL A 88 -11.20 14.21 -4.95
C VAL A 88 -11.69 14.57 -6.35
N GLY A 89 -12.78 13.95 -6.81
CA GLY A 89 -13.47 14.28 -8.07
C GLY A 89 -12.88 13.61 -9.31
N ILE A 90 -12.08 12.56 -9.16
CA ILE A 90 -11.50 11.81 -10.28
C ILE A 90 -12.23 10.47 -10.43
N ASP A 91 -12.67 10.15 -11.65
CA ASP A 91 -13.24 8.82 -11.94
C ASP A 91 -12.10 7.77 -11.97
N PRO A 92 -12.13 6.73 -11.11
CA PRO A 92 -11.05 5.76 -10.98
C PRO A 92 -11.08 4.71 -12.10
N GLN A 93 -11.09 5.17 -13.35
CA GLN A 93 -11.02 4.31 -14.52
C GLN A 93 -9.63 3.66 -14.65
N GLN A 94 -9.58 2.53 -15.35
CA GLN A 94 -8.33 1.79 -15.55
C GLN A 94 -7.17 2.65 -16.08
N PRO A 95 -7.35 3.59 -17.03
CA PRO A 95 -6.27 4.47 -17.49
C PRO A 95 -5.67 5.37 -16.39
N VAL A 96 -6.49 5.83 -15.44
CA VAL A 96 -6.01 6.64 -14.31
C VAL A 96 -5.14 5.79 -13.40
N LEU A 97 -5.59 4.57 -13.10
CA LEU A 97 -4.84 3.63 -12.26
C LEU A 97 -3.51 3.25 -12.91
N ASP A 98 -3.51 3.03 -14.23
CA ASP A 98 -2.30 2.70 -14.97
C ASP A 98 -1.33 3.90 -15.04
N ALA A 99 -1.86 5.12 -15.17
CA ALA A 99 -1.04 6.33 -15.10
C ALA A 99 -0.40 6.55 -13.71
N LEU A 100 -1.09 6.21 -12.63
CA LEU A 100 -0.52 6.22 -11.27
C LEU A 100 0.59 5.18 -11.15
N ARG A 101 0.31 3.94 -11.54
CA ARG A 101 1.27 2.82 -11.49
C ARG A 101 2.52 3.09 -12.31
N ALA A 102 2.38 3.64 -13.52
CA ALA A 102 3.49 3.95 -14.41
C ALA A 102 4.43 5.03 -13.83
N ARG A 103 3.89 5.96 -13.03
CA ARG A 103 4.65 7.08 -12.44
C ARG A 103 5.18 6.82 -11.03
N ARG A 104 4.63 5.84 -10.31
CA ARG A 104 5.08 5.41 -8.97
C ARG A 104 6.52 4.86 -8.97
N GLY A 105 7.00 4.34 -10.10
CA GLY A 105 8.24 3.56 -10.14
C GLY A 105 8.05 2.14 -9.57
N PRO A 106 9.08 1.27 -9.64
CA PRO A 106 8.98 -0.09 -9.13
C PRO A 106 8.72 -0.07 -7.61
N PRO A 107 7.90 -0.99 -7.08
CA PRO A 107 7.69 -1.07 -5.64
C PRO A 107 9.04 -1.21 -4.92
N PRO A 108 9.23 -0.57 -3.75
CA PRO A 108 10.48 -0.66 -3.04
C PRO A 108 10.79 -2.14 -2.80
N THR A 109 11.89 -2.61 -3.38
CA THR A 109 12.38 -3.94 -3.08
C THR A 109 12.79 -3.90 -1.62
N ILE A 110 11.98 -4.49 -0.74
CA ILE A 110 12.34 -4.66 0.66
C ILE A 110 13.53 -5.60 0.65
N ARG A 111 14.75 -5.03 0.66
CA ARG A 111 15.93 -5.78 1.04
C ARG A 111 15.68 -6.17 2.47
N VAL A 112 15.31 -7.43 2.68
CA VAL A 112 15.33 -8.06 3.99
C VAL A 112 16.76 -7.89 4.47
N ARG A 113 17.00 -6.86 5.29
CA ARG A 113 18.30 -6.66 5.91
C ARG A 113 18.43 -7.87 6.82
N ARG A 114 19.25 -8.83 6.42
CA ARG A 114 19.70 -9.92 7.27
C ARG A 114 20.40 -9.24 8.44
N ILE A 115 19.64 -8.93 9.49
CA ILE A 115 20.23 -8.49 10.75
C ILE A 115 21.03 -9.71 11.21
N ALA A 116 22.33 -9.52 11.31
CA ALA A 116 23.25 -10.56 11.69
C ALA A 116 22.79 -11.16 13.03
N GLY A 117 22.58 -12.48 13.02
CA GLY A 117 22.56 -13.30 14.21
C GLY A 117 21.35 -13.18 15.12
N ASP A 118 20.12 -13.30 14.59
CA ASP A 118 19.02 -13.98 15.28
C ASP A 118 17.81 -14.11 14.33
N LEU A 119 17.80 -15.20 13.54
CA LEU A 119 16.54 -15.75 13.07
C LEU A 119 15.91 -16.42 14.28
N LEU A 120 14.85 -15.83 14.82
CA LEU A 120 13.95 -16.53 15.73
C LEU A 120 13.67 -17.91 15.13
N LEU A 121 13.84 -18.96 15.94
CA LEU A 121 13.76 -20.36 15.51
C LEU A 121 12.48 -20.68 14.72
N GLU A 122 11.43 -19.89 14.94
CA GLU A 122 10.14 -19.92 14.25
C GLU A 122 10.21 -19.51 12.77
N ASP A 123 11.02 -18.49 12.43
CA ASP A 123 11.20 -18.03 11.05
C ASP A 123 11.96 -19.06 10.19
N ARG A 124 12.89 -19.79 10.80
CA ARG A 124 13.61 -20.89 10.12
C ARG A 124 12.68 -22.07 9.84
N ARG A 125 11.76 -22.38 10.75
CA ARG A 125 10.72 -23.41 10.52
C ARG A 125 9.73 -22.98 9.45
N ALA A 126 9.31 -21.72 9.45
CA ALA A 126 8.41 -21.18 8.44
C ALA A 126 9.04 -21.20 7.03
N LEU A 127 10.32 -20.87 6.93
CA LEU A 127 11.05 -20.90 5.65
C LEU A 127 11.22 -22.33 5.11
N GLU A 128 11.55 -23.30 5.96
CA GLU A 128 11.68 -24.70 5.53
C GLU A 128 10.32 -25.31 5.17
N ALA A 129 9.25 -25.00 5.91
CA ALA A 129 7.89 -25.41 5.56
C ALA A 129 7.42 -24.83 4.21
N ALA A 130 7.80 -23.59 3.89
CA ALA A 130 7.49 -22.97 2.61
C ALA A 130 8.24 -23.64 1.44
N LYS A 131 9.52 -23.98 1.63
CA LYS A 131 10.31 -24.72 0.62
C LYS A 131 9.75 -26.13 0.38
N GLU A 132 9.31 -26.80 1.43
CA GLU A 132 8.75 -28.14 1.33
C GLU A 132 7.40 -28.14 0.60
N ARG A 133 6.57 -27.12 0.83
CA ARG A 133 5.36 -26.89 0.03
C ARG A 133 5.68 -26.62 -1.44
N ALA A 134 6.67 -25.78 -1.73
CA ALA A 134 7.07 -25.48 -3.10
C ALA A 134 7.54 -26.72 -3.87
N ARG A 135 8.21 -27.68 -3.21
CA ARG A 135 8.58 -28.97 -3.82
C ARG A 135 7.36 -29.85 -4.13
N LYS A 136 6.35 -29.84 -3.27
CA LYS A 136 5.10 -30.62 -3.46
C LYS A 136 4.24 -30.13 -4.64
N TYR A 137 4.39 -28.89 -5.07
CA TYR A 137 3.61 -28.32 -6.19
C TYR A 137 4.37 -28.28 -7.52
N HIS A 138 5.67 -28.61 -7.53
CA HIS A 138 6.53 -28.57 -8.72
C HIS A 138 7.21 -29.92 -9.04
N GLY A 139 6.75 -31.00 -8.43
CA GLY A 139 7.01 -32.38 -8.85
C GLY A 139 5.68 -33.08 -9.12
#